data_AF-A0A963FIZ8-F1
#
_entry.id   AF-A0A963FIZ8-F1
#
_cell.length_a   1.000
_cell.length_b   1.000
_cell.length_c   1.000
_cell.angle_alpha   90.00
_cell.angle_beta   90.00
_cell.angle_gamma   90.00
#
_symmetry.space_group_name_H-M   'P 1'
#
loop_
_entity.id
_entity.type
_entity.pdbx_description
1 polymer ?
#
loop_
_entity_poly.entity_id
_entity_poly.type
_entity_poly.pdbx_seq_one_letter_code
_entity_poly.pdbx_strand_id
1 'polypeptide(L)'
;GMDKWFPVLLTTLPGMQGMMTSMMKKKMAAKGVASIEELRELCQEAEVRLVACQMTVDLFDFDSSDFIDGLEFGGAATFFEFAGQSDICLYI
;
A
#
# COMPACT_ATOMS: atom_id res chain seq x y z
N GLY A 1 2.90 -1.35 -24.99
CA GLY A 1 2.06 -1.71 -26.14
C GLY A 1 0.57 -1.83 -25.81
N MET A 2 0.13 -1.63 -24.56
CA MET A 2 -1.29 -1.54 -24.18
C MET A 2 -1.85 -0.11 -24.27
N ASP A 3 -0.94 0.87 -24.37
CA ASP A 3 -1.14 2.30 -24.56
C ASP A 3 -1.72 2.67 -25.95
N LYS A 4 -1.60 1.78 -26.94
CA LYS A 4 -2.05 2.04 -28.32
C LYS A 4 -3.43 1.48 -28.66
N TRP A 5 -4.00 0.60 -27.83
CA TRP A 5 -5.27 -0.10 -28.12
C TRP A 5 -6.43 0.27 -27.20
N PHE A 6 -6.14 0.78 -26.00
CA PHE A 6 -7.18 1.30 -25.08
C PHE A 6 -7.22 2.83 -25.16
N PRO A 7 -8.27 3.44 -25.72
CA PRO A 7 -8.48 4.87 -25.60
C PRO A 7 -8.48 5.27 -24.12
N VAL A 8 -7.87 6.40 -23.77
CA VAL A 8 -7.93 6.96 -22.40
C VAL A 8 -9.38 7.08 -21.91
N LEU A 9 -10.30 7.40 -22.83
CA LEU A 9 -11.74 7.46 -22.59
C LEU A 9 -12.36 6.12 -22.13
N LEU A 10 -11.76 5.01 -22.54
CA LEU A 10 -12.21 3.67 -22.16
C LEU A 10 -11.77 3.41 -20.70
N THR A 11 -10.55 3.82 -20.30
CA THR A 11 -10.09 3.69 -18.89
C THR A 11 -10.95 4.43 -17.87
N THR A 12 -11.67 5.47 -18.31
CA THR A 12 -12.60 6.23 -17.46
C THR A 12 -14.00 5.61 -17.37
N LEU A 13 -14.28 4.52 -18.09
CA LEU A 13 -15.59 3.86 -17.99
C LEU A 13 -15.80 3.24 -16.60
N PRO A 14 -16.97 3.44 -15.98
CA PRO A 14 -17.27 2.88 -14.67
C PRO A 14 -17.13 1.35 -14.70
N GLY A 15 -16.30 0.81 -13.80
CA GLY A 15 -16.04 -0.63 -13.66
C GLY A 15 -14.80 -1.17 -14.37
N MET A 16 -14.22 -0.44 -15.33
CA MET A 16 -13.02 -0.92 -16.01
C MET A 16 -11.77 -0.96 -15.13
N GLN A 17 -11.66 -0.04 -14.18
CA GLN A 17 -10.58 -0.07 -13.19
C GLN A 17 -10.62 -1.37 -12.37
N GLY A 18 -11.81 -1.80 -11.95
CA GLY A 18 -11.99 -3.06 -11.22
C GLY A 18 -11.64 -4.29 -12.07
N MET A 19 -12.04 -4.28 -13.35
CA MET A 19 -11.69 -5.35 -14.29
C MET A 19 -10.18 -5.46 -14.50
N MET A 20 -9.49 -4.34 -14.73
CA MET A 20 -8.03 -4.32 -14.89
C MET A 20 -7.32 -4.80 -13.62
N THR A 21 -7.76 -4.36 -12.43
CA THR A 21 -7.23 -4.84 -11.15
C THR A 21 -7.42 -6.35 -10.99
N SER A 22 -8.58 -6.89 -11.34
CA SER A 22 -8.83 -8.34 -11.27
C SER A 22 -7.92 -9.12 -12.22
N MET A 23 -7.73 -8.63 -13.46
CA MET A 23 -6.82 -9.24 -14.43
C MET A 23 -5.37 -9.21 -13.94
N MET A 24 -4.93 -8.11 -13.31
CA MET A 24 -3.61 -7.99 -12.71
C MET A 24 -3.43 -9.00 -11.58
N LYS A 25 -4.37 -9.07 -10.62
CA LYS A 25 -4.33 -10.03 -9.51
C LYS A 25 -4.27 -11.49 -10.01
N LYS A 26 -5.08 -11.84 -11.02
CA LYS A 26 -5.03 -13.17 -11.66
C LYS A 26 -3.68 -13.47 -12.30
N LYS A 27 -3.08 -12.48 -12.97
CA LYS A 27 -1.77 -12.65 -13.62
C LYS A 27 -0.65 -12.80 -12.58
N MET A 28 -0.70 -12.06 -11.48
CA MET A 28 0.23 -12.20 -10.36
C MET A 28 0.14 -13.60 -9.75
N ALA A 29 -1.07 -14.06 -9.43
CA ALA A 29 -1.30 -15.41 -8.91
C ALA A 29 -0.82 -16.50 -9.89
N ALA A 30 -1.11 -16.37 -11.19
CA ALA A 30 -0.66 -17.31 -12.21
C ALA A 30 0.88 -17.35 -12.38
N LYS A 31 1.59 -16.32 -11.91
CA LYS A 31 3.06 -16.27 -11.88
C LYS A 31 3.65 -16.63 -10.52
N GLY A 32 2.82 -17.04 -9.56
CA GLY A 32 3.26 -17.39 -8.21
C GLY A 32 3.74 -16.17 -7.40
N VAL A 33 3.31 -14.97 -7.76
CA VAL A 33 3.61 -13.75 -7.00
C VAL A 33 2.59 -13.63 -5.87
N ALA A 34 3.08 -13.47 -4.64
CA ALA A 34 2.24 -13.26 -3.46
C ALA A 34 1.37 -11.99 -3.62
N SER A 35 0.18 -12.05 -3.04
CA SER A 35 -0.73 -10.92 -2.92
C SER A 35 -0.20 -9.89 -1.91
N ILE A 36 -0.75 -8.68 -1.95
CA ILE A 36 -0.34 -7.61 -1.02
C ILE A 36 -0.70 -7.99 0.42
N GLU A 37 -1.83 -8.68 0.59
CA GLU A 37 -2.32 -9.17 1.86
C GLU A 37 -1.35 -10.20 2.47
N GLU A 38 -0.89 -11.18 1.67
CA GLU A 38 0.14 -12.16 2.09
C GLU A 38 1.48 -11.48 2.39
N LEU A 39 1.92 -10.53 1.56
CA LEU A 39 3.17 -9.80 1.79
C LEU A 39 3.12 -8.97 3.09
N ARG A 40 1.97 -8.38 3.42
CA ARG A 40 1.77 -7.64 4.67
C ARG A 40 1.82 -8.57 5.88
N GLU A 41 1.19 -9.74 5.81
CA GLU A 41 1.24 -10.75 6.87
C GLU A 41 2.69 -11.21 7.11
N LEU A 42 3.45 -11.46 6.04
CA LEU A 42 4.89 -11.77 6.15
C LEU A 42 5.69 -10.64 6.80
N CYS A 43 5.36 -9.37 6.54
CA CYS A 43 5.99 -8.24 7.23
C CYS A 43 5.68 -8.23 8.74
N GLN A 44 4.46 -8.59 9.14
CA GLN A 44 4.09 -8.69 10.56
C GLN A 44 4.84 -9.85 11.24
N GLU A 45 4.92 -11.01 10.59
CA GLU A 45 5.68 -12.17 11.08
C GLU A 45 7.18 -11.89 11.19
N ALA A 46 7.72 -11.06 10.30
CA ALA A 46 9.11 -10.62 10.31
C ALA A 46 9.38 -9.45 11.29
N GLU A 47 8.41 -9.09 12.14
CA GLU A 47 8.51 -8.00 13.12
C GLU A 47 8.91 -6.64 12.50
N VAL A 48 8.46 -6.40 11.26
CA VAL A 48 8.65 -5.10 10.60
C VAL A 48 7.86 -4.04 11.37
N ARG A 49 8.55 -2.94 11.73
CA ARG A 49 7.91 -1.79 12.37
C ARG A 49 7.05 -1.04 11.36
N LEU A 50 5.74 -1.21 11.48
CA LEU A 50 4.75 -0.50 10.67
C LEU A 50 4.27 0.74 11.44
N VAL A 51 4.37 1.92 10.82
CA VAL A 51 4.02 3.20 11.45
C VAL A 51 2.90 3.88 10.67
N ALA A 52 1.79 4.17 11.35
CA ALA A 52 0.72 5.01 10.84
C ALA A 52 1.04 6.49 11.10
N CYS A 53 0.93 7.32 10.06
CA CYS A 53 1.12 8.77 10.17
C CYS A 53 -0.05 9.38 10.96
N GLN A 54 0.20 9.83 12.18
CA GLN A 54 -0.84 10.35 13.08
C GLN A 54 -1.64 11.49 12.43
N MET A 55 -0.96 12.42 11.77
CA MET A 55 -1.64 13.54 11.09
C MET A 55 -2.59 13.08 9.99
N THR A 56 -2.27 11.97 9.32
CA THR A 56 -3.14 11.40 8.27
C THR A 56 -4.32 10.65 8.89
N VAL A 57 -4.09 9.92 9.98
CA VAL A 57 -5.16 9.27 10.75
C VAL A 57 -6.18 10.30 11.22
N ASP A 58 -5.70 11.38 11.84
CA ASP A 58 -6.54 12.48 12.33
C ASP A 58 -7.25 13.22 11.18
N LEU A 59 -6.58 13.42 10.03
CA LEU A 59 -7.15 14.13 8.88
C LEU A 59 -8.35 13.40 8.26
N PHE A 60 -8.33 12.07 8.28
CA PHE A 60 -9.39 11.23 7.73
C PHE A 60 -10.38 10.73 8.78
N ASP A 61 -10.27 11.20 10.03
CA ASP A 61 -11.11 10.79 11.16
C ASP A 61 -11.17 9.26 11.34
N PHE A 62 -10.04 8.58 11.18
CA PHE A 62 -9.96 7.12 11.41
C PHE A 62 -9.74 6.81 12.87
N ASP A 63 -10.39 5.75 13.35
CA ASP A 63 -10.18 5.22 14.70
C ASP A 63 -9.03 4.20 14.69
N SER A 64 -8.33 4.07 15.82
CA SER A 64 -7.28 3.05 15.97
C SER A 64 -7.77 1.62 15.69
N SER A 65 -9.08 1.34 15.84
CA SER A 65 -9.71 0.06 15.53
C SER A 65 -9.89 -0.21 14.04
N ASP A 66 -9.73 0.79 13.17
CA ASP A 66 -9.82 0.63 11.72
C ASP A 66 -8.53 0.04 11.12
N PHE A 67 -7.48 -0.05 11.93
CA PHE A 67 -6.16 -0.49 11.53
C PHE A 67 -5.85 -1.92 11.98
N ILE A 68 -4.84 -2.53 11.35
CA ILE A 68 -4.34 -3.86 11.72
C ILE A 68 -3.59 -3.81 13.06
N ASP A 69 -3.55 -4.93 13.77
CA ASP A 69 -2.78 -5.02 15.01
C ASP A 69 -1.27 -4.85 14.76
N GLY A 70 -0.56 -4.37 15.79
CA GLY A 70 0.90 -4.22 15.77
C GLY A 70 1.41 -2.95 15.08
N LEU A 71 0.55 -1.96 14.85
CA LEU A 71 0.94 -0.65 14.32
C LEU A 71 1.39 0.32 15.43
N GLU A 72 2.42 1.10 15.13
CA GLU A 72 2.81 2.27 15.91
C GLU A 72 2.20 3.53 15.28
N PHE A 73 1.86 4.53 16.09
CA PHE A 73 1.43 5.83 15.59
C PHE A 73 2.56 6.84 15.75
N GLY A 74 2.89 7.53 14.66
CA GLY A 74 4.06 8.41 14.60
C GLY A 74 3.79 9.70 13.82
N GLY A 75 4.45 10.77 14.25
CA GLY A 75 4.45 12.05 13.54
C GLY A 75 5.66 12.20 12.62
N ALA A 76 5.73 13.33 11.90
CA ALA A 76 6.86 13.64 11.03
C ALA A 76 8.21 13.63 11.78
N ALA A 77 8.24 14.10 13.03
CA ALA A 77 9.46 14.10 13.84
C ALA A 77 10.00 12.68 14.10
N THR A 78 9.11 11.74 14.46
CA THR A 78 9.44 10.33 14.67
C THR A 78 9.98 9.69 13.38
N PHE A 79 9.36 10.00 12.24
CA PHE A 79 9.84 9.53 10.94
C PHE A 79 11.23 10.09 10.60
N PHE A 80 11.46 11.40 10.80
CA PHE A 80 12.76 12.00 10.48
C PHE A 80 13.90 11.50 11.36
N GLU A 81 13.64 11.22 12.64
CA GLU A 81 14.64 10.62 13.54
C GLU A 81 15.06 9.23 13.04
N PHE A 82 14.09 8.40 12.63
CA PHE A 82 14.35 7.09 12.03
C PHE A 82 15.04 7.19 10.65
N ALA A 83 14.51 8.03 9.77
CA ALA A 83 15.03 8.20 8.42
C ALA A 83 16.45 8.74 8.41
N GLY A 84 16.81 9.61 9.38
CA GLY A 84 18.17 10.12 9.53
C GLY A 84 19.21 9.06 9.92
N GLN A 85 18.78 7.94 10.50
CA GLN A 85 19.63 6.80 10.86
C GLN A 85 19.59 5.67 9.82
N SER A 86 18.72 5.75 8.82
CA SER A 86 18.53 4.70 7.83
C SER A 86 19.55 4.80 6.70
N ASP A 87 20.16 3.68 6.32
CA ASP A 87 21.07 3.63 5.16
C ASP A 87 20.34 3.89 3.83
N ILE A 88 19.07 3.48 3.77
CA ILE A 88 18.21 3.62 2.59
C ILE A 88 16.83 4.12 3.04
N CYS A 89 16.39 5.24 2.46
CA CYS A 89 15.05 5.81 2.65
C CYS A 89 14.41 6.05 1.27
N LEU A 90 13.20 5.52 1.06
CA LEU A 90 12.46 5.59 -0.20
C LEU A 90 11.12 6.29 0.01
N TYR A 91 10.66 7.01 -1.01
CA TYR A 91 9.30 7.55 -1.10
C TYR A 91 8.60 6.88 -2.28
N ILE A 92 7.50 6.17 -2.02
CA ILE A 92 6.76 5.31 -2.96
C ILE A 92 5.35 5.86 -3.14
#